data_AF-A0A645IQR3-F1
#
_entry.id   AF-A0A645IQR3-F1
#
_cell.length_a   1.000
_cell.length_b   1.000
_cell.length_c   1.000
_cell.angle_alpha   90.00
_cell.angle_beta   90.00
_cell.angle_gamma   90.00
#
_symmetry.space_group_name_H-M   'P 1'
#
loop_
_entity.id
_entity.type
_entity.pdbx_description
1 polymer ?
#
loop_
_entity_poly.entity_id
_entity_poly.type
_entity_poly.pdbx_seq_one_letter_code
_entity_poly.pdbx_strand_id
1 'polypeptide(L)'
;MLFESEACKNQGFIYKNRVIGLQFHLEMNEQTIRNVIENCRDELVEGKYIQREEKMLDRVELLRESKKLMFRLMDNLEKSIIF
;
A
#
# COMPACT_ATOMS: atom_id res chain seq x y z
N MET A 1 4.49 -14.74 -8.10
CA MET A 1 3.69 -13.50 -8.10
C MET A 1 2.54 -13.71 -7.14
N LEU A 2 2.20 -12.73 -6.31
CA LEU A 2 1.13 -12.83 -5.32
C LEU A 2 -0.08 -11.95 -5.66
N PHE A 3 0.19 -10.74 -6.16
CA PHE A 3 -0.84 -9.73 -6.40
C PHE A 3 -0.64 -9.07 -7.76
N GLU A 4 -1.74 -8.70 -8.39
CA GLU A 4 -1.80 -7.92 -9.62
C GLU A 4 -2.99 -6.94 -9.59
N SER A 5 -2.92 -5.90 -10.42
CA SER A 5 -4.04 -5.01 -10.73
C SER A 5 -4.09 -4.75 -12.23
N GLU A 6 -5.20 -4.19 -12.72
CA GLU A 6 -5.35 -3.82 -14.14
C GLU A 6 -4.24 -2.87 -14.62
N ALA A 7 -3.74 -2.01 -13.73
CA ALA A 7 -2.68 -1.04 -14.03
C ALA A 7 -1.26 -1.61 -13.87
N CYS A 8 -1.07 -2.64 -13.04
CA CYS A 8 0.25 -3.18 -12.73
C CYS A 8 0.18 -4.68 -12.45
N LYS A 9 0.83 -5.46 -13.32
CA LYS A 9 0.88 -6.93 -13.21
C LYS A 9 1.66 -7.44 -11.99
N ASN A 10 2.62 -6.67 -11.50
CA ASN A 10 3.56 -7.10 -10.47
C ASN A 10 3.36 -6.32 -9.15
N GLN A 11 2.16 -6.39 -8.57
CA GLN A 11 1.84 -5.64 -7.34
C GLN A 11 2.52 -6.21 -6.09
N GLY A 12 2.85 -7.50 -6.08
CA GLY A 12 3.64 -8.08 -5.01
C GLY A 12 4.10 -9.50 -5.30
N PHE A 13 5.24 -9.87 -4.71
CA PHE A 13 5.86 -11.17 -4.91
C PHE A 13 6.67 -11.60 -3.69
N ILE A 14 6.93 -12.91 -3.61
CA ILE A 14 7.93 -13.48 -2.71
C ILE A 14 9.10 -13.98 -3.55
N TYR A 15 10.31 -13.66 -3.11
CA TYR A 15 11.55 -14.13 -3.71
C TYR A 15 12.30 -15.04 -2.73
N LYS A 16 12.67 -16.24 -3.23
CA LYS A 16 13.41 -17.28 -2.49
C LYS A 16 12.83 -17.59 -1.10
N ASN A 17 11.51 -17.49 -0.94
CA ASN A 17 10.77 -17.69 0.32
C ASN A 17 11.30 -16.87 1.51
N ARG A 18 12.02 -15.77 1.26
CA ARG A 18 12.69 -14.98 2.32
C ARG A 18 12.51 -13.47 2.17
N VAL A 19 12.15 -13.00 0.98
CA VAL A 19 11.96 -11.58 0.71
C VAL A 19 10.57 -11.38 0.13
N ILE A 20 9.81 -10.45 0.70
CA ILE A 20 8.56 -9.97 0.11
C ILE A 20 8.79 -8.59 -0.50
N GLY A 21 8.34 -8.41 -1.75
CA GLY A 21 8.27 -7.11 -2.40
C GLY A 21 6.81 -6.72 -2.59
N LEU A 22 6.45 -5.49 -2.21
CA LEU A 22 5.11 -4.91 -2.37
C LEU A 22 5.23 -3.58 -3.10
N GLN A 23 4.40 -3.35 -4.11
CA GLN A 23 4.31 -2.09 -4.83
C GLN A 23 3.30 -1.12 -4.18
N PHE A 24 2.27 -1.65 -3.53
CA PHE A 24 1.27 -0.84 -2.82
C PHE A 24 1.69 -0.55 -1.38
N HIS A 25 1.10 0.49 -0.80
CA HIS A 25 1.46 1.03 0.50
C HIS A 25 0.41 0.69 1.57
N LEU A 26 0.65 -0.34 2.37
CA LEU A 26 -0.23 -0.72 3.50
C LEU A 26 -0.01 0.17 4.74
N GLU A 27 1.12 0.85 4.80
CA GLU A 27 1.58 1.70 5.90
C GLU A 27 0.91 3.08 5.94
N MET A 28 0.11 3.40 4.92
CA MET A 28 -0.55 4.70 4.81
C MET A 28 -1.51 4.94 5.97
N ASN A 29 -1.58 6.20 6.38
CA ASN A 29 -2.58 6.72 7.30
C ASN A 29 -3.06 8.09 6.80
N GLU A 30 -4.01 8.71 7.50
CA GLU A 30 -4.57 9.99 7.06
C GLU A 30 -3.51 11.09 6.93
N GLN A 31 -2.57 11.16 7.87
CA GLN A 31 -1.51 12.16 7.83
C GLN A 31 -0.57 11.93 6.65
N THR A 32 -0.19 10.68 6.37
CA THR A 32 0.71 10.39 5.23
C THR A 32 -0.01 10.60 3.90
N ILE A 33 -1.31 10.32 3.79
CA ILE A 33 -2.11 10.65 2.61
C ILE A 33 -2.16 12.16 2.39
N ARG A 34 -2.41 12.96 3.44
CA ARG A 34 -2.37 14.42 3.35
C ARG A 34 -1.01 14.93 2.91
N ASN A 35 0.07 14.34 3.42
CA ASN A 35 1.43 14.68 3.01
C ASN A 35 1.68 14.35 1.54
N VAL A 36 1.22 13.19 1.03
CA VAL A 36 1.34 12.85 -0.39
C VAL A 36 0.56 13.84 -1.26
N ILE A 37 -0.67 14.15 -0.87
CA ILE A 37 -1.48 15.15 -1.58
C ILE A 37 -0.75 16.50 -1.65
N GLU A 38 -0.22 16.98 -0.53
CA GLU A 38 0.43 18.29 -0.49
C GLU A 38 1.75 18.33 -1.27
N ASN A 39 2.57 17.29 -1.18
CA ASN A 39 3.90 17.25 -1.82
C ASN A 39 3.87 16.82 -3.30
N CYS A 40 2.79 16.18 -3.74
CA CYS A 40 2.66 15.65 -5.11
C CYS A 40 1.40 16.19 -5.81
N ARG A 41 0.88 17.35 -5.39
CA ARG A 41 -0.37 17.92 -5.94
C ARG A 41 -0.32 18.10 -7.45
N ASP A 42 0.83 18.50 -7.98
CA ASP A 42 1.08 18.69 -9.41
C ASP A 42 1.08 17.39 -10.22
N GLU A 43 1.25 16.24 -9.56
CA GLU A 43 1.14 14.91 -10.16
C GLU A 43 -0.29 14.36 -10.16
N LEU A 44 -1.22 14.96 -9.39
CA LEU A 44 -2.63 14.56 -9.30
C LEU A 44 -3.46 15.10 -10.48
N VAL A 45 -3.03 14.74 -11.69
CA VAL A 45 -3.69 15.09 -12.96
C VAL A 45 -4.77 14.07 -13.35
N GLU A 46 -5.56 14.39 -14.37
CA GLU A 46 -6.55 13.45 -14.89
C GLU A 46 -5.86 12.21 -15.50
N GLY A 47 -6.24 11.02 -15.04
CA GLY A 47 -5.74 9.76 -15.56
C GLY A 47 -6.59 8.57 -15.11
N LYS A 48 -6.60 7.48 -15.89
CA LYS A 48 -7.46 6.31 -15.65
C LYS A 48 -7.33 5.74 -14.23
N TYR A 49 -6.12 5.76 -13.66
CA TYR A 49 -5.82 5.23 -12.33
C TYR A 49 -5.28 6.30 -11.37
N ILE A 50 -5.36 7.58 -11.73
CA ILE A 50 -4.99 8.68 -10.84
C ILE A 50 -6.26 9.14 -10.12
N GLN A 51 -6.27 9.02 -8.80
CA GLN A 51 -7.40 9.46 -7.99
C GLN A 51 -7.31 10.96 -7.74
N ARG A 52 -8.48 11.62 -7.69
CA ARG A 52 -8.56 12.98 -7.17
C ARG A 52 -8.37 12.99 -5.64
N GLU A 53 -7.88 14.10 -5.10
CA GLU A 53 -7.61 14.29 -3.65
C GLU A 53 -8.81 13.91 -2.78
N GLU A 54 -10.02 14.30 -3.19
CA GLU A 54 -11.25 14.08 -2.41
C GLU A 54 -11.64 12.59 -2.34
N LYS A 55 -11.09 11.77 -3.25
CA LYS A 55 -11.28 10.32 -3.26
C LYS A 55 -10.28 9.58 -2.39
N MET A 56 -9.16 10.20 -2.02
CA MET A 56 -8.11 9.60 -1.19
C MET A 56 -8.36 9.82 0.31
N LEU A 57 -9.00 10.93 0.68
CA LEU A 57 -9.31 11.30 2.07
C LEU A 57 -10.55 10.59 2.62
N ASP A 58 -10.70 10.61 3.95
CA ASP A 58 -11.85 10.06 4.70
C ASP A 58 -12.14 8.58 4.38
N ARG A 59 -11.09 7.76 4.45
CA ARG A 59 -11.14 6.30 4.21
C ARG A 59 -10.79 5.50 5.45
N VAL A 60 -11.27 5.94 6.62
CA VAL A 60 -10.94 5.39 7.95
C VAL A 60 -10.99 3.86 7.99
N GLU A 61 -12.05 3.24 7.48
CA GLU A 61 -12.20 1.79 7.51
C GLU A 61 -11.20 1.07 6.60
N LEU A 62 -10.91 1.60 5.40
CA LEU A 62 -9.89 1.03 4.51
C LEU A 62 -8.48 1.15 5.11
N LEU A 63 -8.19 2.28 5.76
CA LEU A 63 -6.92 2.49 6.46
C LEU A 63 -6.78 1.54 7.66
N ARG A 64 -7.86 1.30 8.41
CA ARG A 64 -7.88 0.34 9.52
C ARG A 64 -7.60 -1.08 9.03
N GLU A 65 -8.25 -1.51 7.95
CA GLU A 65 -8.02 -2.85 7.39
C GLU A 65 -6.63 -3.00 6.77
N SER A 66 -6.12 -1.96 6.09
CA SER A 66 -4.74 -1.94 5.55
C SER A 66 -3.70 -2.08 6.67
N LYS A 67 -3.89 -1.35 7.78
CA LYS A 67 -3.03 -1.44 8.97
C LYS A 67 -3.08 -2.82 9.62
N LYS A 68 -4.26 -3.45 9.72
CA LYS A 68 -4.38 -4.84 10.22
C LYS A 68 -3.62 -5.83 9.33
N LEU A 69 -3.73 -5.68 8.01
CA LEU A 69 -3.01 -6.52 7.06
C LEU A 69 -1.49 -6.34 7.17
N MET A 70 -1.03 -5.10 7.32
CA MET A 70 0.37 -4.79 7.54
C MET A 70 0.91 -5.48 8.80
N PHE A 71 0.21 -5.38 9.94
CA PHE A 71 0.65 -6.06 11.15
C PHE A 71 0.67 -7.57 10.99
N ARG A 72 -0.36 -8.17 10.37
CA ARG A 72 -0.35 -9.61 10.10
C ARG A 72 0.82 -10.03 9.20
N LEU A 73 1.19 -9.20 8.23
CA LEU A 73 2.39 -9.43 7.42
C LEU A 73 3.64 -9.42 8.29
N MET A 74 3.80 -8.40 9.14
CA MET A 74 4.95 -8.24 10.03
C MET A 74 5.05 -9.39 11.04
N ASP A 75 3.95 -9.80 11.66
CA ASP A 75 3.90 -10.94 12.59
C ASP A 75 4.37 -12.24 11.91
N ASN A 76 4.02 -12.43 10.64
CA ASN A 76 4.45 -13.60 9.88
C ASN A 76 5.92 -13.54 9.49
N LEU A 77 6.44 -12.35 9.17
CA LEU A 77 7.87 -12.14 8.91
C LEU A 77 8.69 -12.39 10.18
N GLU A 78 8.26 -11.86 11.32
CA GLU A 78 8.93 -12.08 12.62
C GLU A 78 9.01 -13.58 12.94
N LYS A 79 7.90 -14.32 12.84
CA LYS A 79 7.87 -15.77 13.06
C LYS A 79 8.79 -16.55 12.13
N SER A 80 9.07 -16.02 10.94
CA SER A 80 9.98 -16.66 9.97
C SER A 80 11.47 -16.42 10.25
N ILE A 81 11.79 -15.50 11.16
CA ILE A 81 13.16 -15.10 11.52
C ILE A 81 13.62 -15.81 12.81
N ILE A 82 12.70 -16.23 13.68
CA ILE A 82 13.04 -16.89 14.95
C ILE A 82 13.48 -18.34 14.65
N PHE A 83 14.70 -18.68 15.08
CA PHE A 83 15.30 -20.03 15.04
C PHE A 83 14.68 -20.98 16.07
#